data_AF-A0A7J8GGQ2-F1
#
_entry.id   AF-A0A7J8GGQ2-F1
#
_cell.length_a   1.000
_cell.length_b   1.000
_cell.length_c   1.000
_cell.angle_alpha   90.00
_cell.angle_beta   90.00
_cell.angle_gamma   90.00
#
_symmetry.space_group_name_H-M   'P 1'
#
loop_
_entity.id
_entity.type
_entity.pdbx_description
1 polymer ?
#
loop_
_entity_poly.entity_id
_entity_poly.type
_entity_poly.pdbx_seq_one_letter_code
_entity_poly.pdbx_strand_id
1 'polypeptide(L)'
;MAIPAMAIPPVIMDTLEKKDFLKRRPWLGGPLQVGLVGFCLVFATPLCCALFPQRSSIQVSRLEPELRARIHQQTPGDEVVYYNKGL
;
A
#
# COMPACT_ATOMS: atom_id res chain seq x y z
N MET A 1 6.79 -0.49 -4.29
CA MET A 1 6.93 0.76 -3.51
C MET A 1 7.31 0.40 -2.09
N ALA A 2 8.58 0.55 -1.70
CA ALA A 2 9.03 0.20 -0.34
C ALA A 2 10.07 1.19 0.23
N ILE A 3 10.58 2.10 -0.60
CA ILE A 3 11.81 2.86 -0.32
C ILE A 3 11.65 3.80 0.90
N PRO A 4 10.55 4.56 1.09
CA PRO A 4 10.46 5.45 2.26
C PRO A 4 10.34 4.67 3.57
N ALA A 5 9.43 3.68 3.60
CA ALA A 5 9.12 2.93 4.82
C ALA A 5 10.28 2.04 5.27
N MET A 6 11.14 1.59 4.35
CA MET A 6 12.30 0.75 4.68
C MET A 6 13.60 1.53 4.90
N ALA A 7 13.73 2.78 4.42
CA ALA A 7 14.92 3.60 4.61
C ALA A 7 14.86 4.49 5.86
N ILE A 8 13.67 4.97 6.24
CA ILE A 8 13.51 5.88 7.39
C ILE A 8 13.90 5.19 8.72
N PRO A 9 13.44 3.96 9.03
CA PRO A 9 13.82 3.30 10.27
C PRO A 9 15.33 3.09 10.48
N PRO A 10 16.10 2.53 9.54
CA PRO A 10 17.53 2.32 9.73
C PRO A 10 18.32 3.62 9.84
N VAL A 11 17.94 4.69 9.12
CA VAL A 11 18.62 5.99 9.23
C VAL A 11 18.45 6.58 10.62
N ILE A 12 17.24 6.56 11.17
CA ILE A 12 16.96 7.08 12.51
C ILE A 12 17.68 6.23 13.58
N MET A 13 17.61 4.90 13.47
CA MET A 13 18.30 3.99 14.39
C MET A 13 19.81 4.22 14.38
N ASP A 14 20.44 4.33 13.21
CA ASP A 14 21.88 4.61 13.08
C ASP A 14 22.26 5.94 13.75
N THR A 15 21.47 7.00 13.59
CA THR A 15 21.71 8.26 14.32
C THR A 15 21.57 8.13 15.84
N LEU A 16 20.65 7.29 16.32
CA LEU A 16 20.41 7.12 17.76
C LEU A 16 21.44 6.20 18.42
N GLU A 17 22.02 5.25 17.67
CA GLU A 17 23.15 4.41 18.08
C GLU A 17 24.47 5.18 18.10
N LYS A 18 24.70 6.06 17.12
CA LYS A 18 25.86 6.96 17.09
C LYS A 18 25.84 7.97 18.23
N LYS A 19 24.65 8.39 18.66
CA LYS A 19 24.47 9.18 19.89
C LYS A 19 24.56 8.28 21.12
N ASP A 20 25.02 8.82 22.24
CA ASP A 20 25.09 8.07 23.51
C ASP A 20 23.70 7.68 24.07
N PHE A 21 22.62 8.00 23.37
CA PHE A 21 21.24 7.72 23.78
C PHE A 21 20.98 6.22 23.90
N LEU A 22 21.26 5.44 22.85
CA LEU A 22 21.10 3.98 22.91
C LEU A 22 22.20 3.29 23.74
N LYS A 23 23.41 3.86 23.78
CA LYS A 23 24.50 3.35 24.63
C LYS A 23 24.18 3.42 26.12
N ARG A 24 23.49 4.47 26.56
CA ARG A 24 23.04 4.62 27.95
C ARG A 24 21.82 3.77 28.30
N ARG A 25 21.05 3.32 27.30
CA ARG A 25 19.82 2.56 27.51
C ARG A 25 19.61 1.49 26.42
N PRO A 26 20.44 0.42 26.41
CA PRO A 26 20.44 -0.56 25.33
C PRO A 26 19.12 -1.33 25.18
N TRP A 27 18.34 -1.45 26.25
CA TRP A 27 17.03 -2.11 26.21
C TRP A 27 15.96 -1.37 25.38
N LEU A 28 16.19 -0.10 25.04
CA LEU A 28 15.27 0.65 24.18
C LEU A 28 15.38 0.29 22.69
N GLY A 29 16.45 -0.39 22.25
CA GLY A 29 16.67 -0.67 20.82
C GLY A 29 15.51 -1.45 20.18
N GLY A 30 15.10 -2.56 20.79
CA GLY A 30 13.98 -3.37 20.30
C GLY A 30 12.64 -2.61 20.27
N PRO A 31 12.18 -2.01 21.39
CA PRO A 31 10.95 -1.23 21.42
C PRO A 31 10.94 -0.05 20.42
N LEU A 32 12.06 0.66 20.28
CA LEU A 32 12.18 1.78 19.36
C LEU A 32 12.08 1.33 17.90
N GLN A 33 12.76 0.24 17.54
CA GLN A 33 12.71 -0.31 16.19
C GLN A 33 11.30 -0.79 15.83
N VAL A 34 10.63 -1.53 16.73
CA VAL A 34 9.25 -1.99 16.52
C VAL A 34 8.29 -0.80 16.41
N GLY A 35 8.43 0.20 17.29
CA GLY A 35 7.60 1.40 17.25
C GLY A 35 7.78 2.20 15.96
N LEU A 36 9.02 2.37 15.50
CA LEU A 36 9.33 3.14 14.30
C LEU A 36 8.86 2.44 13.02
N VAL A 37 9.07 1.13 12.91
CA VAL A 37 8.55 0.33 11.79
C VAL A 37 7.02 0.32 11.82
N GLY A 38 6.41 0.09 12.98
CA GLY A 38 4.96 0.13 13.14
C GLY A 38 4.36 1.46 12.72
N PHE A 39 4.96 2.57 13.16
CA PHE A 39 4.56 3.92 12.74
C PHE A 39 4.64 4.09 11.22
N CYS A 40 5.75 3.69 10.59
CA CYS A 40 5.88 3.79 9.12
C CYS A 40 4.83 2.95 8.38
N LEU A 41 4.52 1.75 8.87
CA LEU A 41 3.54 0.85 8.26
C LEU A 41 2.10 1.38 8.30
N VAL A 42 1.73 2.09 9.39
CA VAL A 42 0.41 2.72 9.53
C VAL A 42 0.14 3.71 8.39
N PHE A 43 1.16 4.44 7.93
CA PHE A 43 0.99 5.41 6.83
C PHE A 43 1.28 4.81 5.44
N ALA A 44 2.22 3.88 5.34
CA ALA A 44 2.58 3.29 4.04
C ALA A 44 1.40 2.59 3.37
N THR A 45 0.60 1.83 4.13
CA THR A 45 -0.54 1.06 3.61
C THR A 45 -1.63 1.94 2.99
N PRO A 46 -2.23 2.93 3.69
CA PRO A 46 -3.24 3.80 3.10
C PRO A 46 -2.68 4.65 1.95
N LEU A 47 -1.40 5.07 2.02
CA LEU A 47 -0.75 5.81 0.93
C LEU A 47 -0.63 4.97 -0.34
N CYS A 48 -0.25 3.69 -0.22
CA CYS A 48 -0.21 2.76 -1.35
C CYS A 48 -1.58 2.58 -1.99
N CYS A 49 -2.63 2.41 -1.17
CA CYS A 49 -4.01 2.31 -1.66
C CYS A 49 -4.52 3.59 -2.33
N ALA A 50 -4.04 4.76 -1.89
CA ALA A 50 -4.39 6.05 -2.50
C ALA A 50 -3.65 6.26 -3.84
N LEU A 51 -2.37 5.91 -3.91
CA LEU A 51 -1.56 6.03 -5.12
C LEU A 51 -1.99 5.02 -6.21
N PHE A 52 -2.41 3.83 -5.80
CA PHE A 52 -2.92 2.80 -6.70
C PHE A 52 -4.39 2.51 -6.41
N PRO A 53 -5.32 3.24 -7.06
CA PRO A 53 -6.73 3.03 -6.84
C PRO A 53 -7.09 1.59 -7.21
N GLN A 54 -7.64 0.88 -6.23
CA GLN A 54 -7.99 -0.53 -6.37
C GLN A 54 -9.13 -0.73 -7.36
N ARG A 55 -10.02 0.24 -7.51
CA ARG A 55 -11.15 0.16 -8.44
C ARG A 55 -10.82 0.88 -9.74
N SER A 56 -10.92 0.17 -10.86
CA SER A 56 -10.81 0.71 -12.21
C SER A 56 -12.11 0.58 -12.96
N SER A 57 -12.34 1.44 -13.95
CA SER A 57 -13.40 1.30 -14.94
C SER A 57 -12.87 0.78 -16.28
N ILE A 58 -13.71 0.08 -17.01
CA ILE A 58 -13.46 -0.36 -18.39
C ILE A 58 -14.77 -0.35 -19.18
N GLN A 59 -14.69 0.03 -20.45
CA GLN A 59 -15.85 -0.04 -21.35
C GLN A 59 -16.18 -1.49 -21.68
N VAL A 60 -17.47 -1.84 -21.71
CA VAL A 60 -17.95 -3.17 -22.09
C VAL A 60 -17.49 -3.54 -23.51
N SER A 61 -17.40 -2.55 -24.40
CA SER A 61 -16.87 -2.68 -25.77
C SER A 61 -15.39 -3.11 -25.86
N ARG A 62 -14.65 -3.14 -24.74
CA ARG A 62 -13.26 -3.62 -24.66
C ARG A 62 -13.11 -4.99 -24.00
N LEU A 63 -14.18 -5.55 -23.44
CA LEU A 63 -14.17 -6.88 -22.78
C LEU A 63 -14.19 -8.02 -23.80
N GLU A 64 -13.91 -9.26 -23.39
CA GLU A 64 -14.10 -10.42 -24.27
C GLU A 64 -15.57 -10.61 -24.69
N PRO A 65 -15.84 -11.16 -25.89
CA PRO A 65 -17.21 -11.31 -26.41
C PRO A 65 -18.15 -12.08 -25.47
N GLU A 66 -17.65 -13.11 -24.79
CA GLU A 66 -18.43 -13.91 -23.84
C GLU A 66 -18.90 -13.08 -22.64
N LEU A 67 -18.02 -12.21 -22.12
CA LEU A 67 -18.33 -11.30 -21.02
C LEU A 67 -19.34 -10.23 -21.44
N ARG A 68 -19.22 -9.69 -22.66
CA ARG A 68 -20.20 -8.74 -23.21
C ARG A 68 -21.58 -9.35 -23.30
N ALA A 69 -21.69 -10.57 -23.85
CA ALA A 69 -22.97 -11.26 -23.98
C ALA A 69 -23.64 -11.46 -22.61
N ARG A 70 -22.86 -11.85 -21.60
CA ARG A 70 -23.37 -12.01 -20.21
C ARG A 70 -23.82 -10.68 -19.62
N ILE A 71 -23.05 -9.60 -19.79
CA ILE A 71 -23.40 -8.28 -19.26
C ILE A 71 -24.66 -7.74 -19.95
N HIS A 72 -24.78 -7.85 -21.27
CA HIS A 72 -25.98 -7.42 -21.98
C HIS A 72 -27.24 -8.20 -21.59
N GLN A 73 -27.09 -9.47 -21.18
CA GLN A 73 -28.21 -10.27 -20.64
C GLN A 73 -28.59 -9.88 -19.22
N GLN A 74 -27.60 -9.62 -18.34
CA GLN A 74 -27.84 -9.31 -16.93
C GLN A 74 -28.24 -7.85 -16.69
N THR A 75 -27.65 -6.92 -17.43
CA THR A 75 -27.83 -5.47 -17.24
C THR A 75 -27.81 -4.77 -18.60
N PRO A 76 -28.93 -4.84 -19.35
CA PRO A 76 -29.03 -4.21 -20.66
C PRO A 76 -28.93 -2.68 -20.52
N GLY A 77 -27.89 -2.09 -21.11
CA GLY A 77 -27.68 -0.63 -21.16
C GLY A 77 -26.38 -0.15 -20.51
N ASP A 78 -25.70 -0.98 -19.72
CA ASP A 78 -24.44 -0.58 -19.08
C ASP A 78 -23.28 -0.59 -20.09
N GLU A 79 -22.67 0.58 -20.29
CA GLU A 79 -21.51 0.73 -21.19
C GLU A 79 -20.16 0.65 -20.46
N VAL A 80 -20.17 0.79 -19.14
CA VAL A 80 -18.96 0.83 -18.29
C VAL A 80 -19.14 -0.06 -17.08
N VAL A 81 -18.17 -0.96 -16.86
CA VAL A 81 -18.11 -1.79 -15.66
C VAL A 81 -16.88 -1.45 -14.83
N TYR A 82 -16.95 -1.79 -13.55
CA TYR A 82 -15.85 -1.58 -12.60
C TYR A 82 -15.30 -2.91 -12.10
N TYR A 83 -13.98 -2.97 -11.96
CA TYR A 83 -13.30 -4.14 -11.43
C TYR A 83 -12.23 -3.73 -10.42
N ASN A 84 -11.86 -4.66 -9.55
CA ASN A 84 -10.72 -4.50 -8.66
C ASN A 84 -9.44 -4.88 -9.42
N LYS A 85 -8.43 -4.01 -9.44
CA LYS A 85 -7.14 -4.25 -10.09
C LYS A 85 -6.30 -5.30 -9.38
N GLY A 86 -6.60 -5.61 -8.12
CA GLY A 86 -5.75 -6.39 -7.24
C GLY A 86 -4.57 -5.56 -6.74
N LEU A 87 -4.21 -5.77 -5.47
CA LEU A 87 -2.87 -5.48 -4.96
C LEU A 87 -1.96 -6.68 -5.22
#